data_AF-A0A3M6QP02-F1
#
_entry.id   AF-A0A3M6QP02-F1
#
_cell.length_a   1.000
_cell.length_b   1.000
_cell.length_c   1.000
_cell.angle_alpha   90.00
_cell.angle_beta   90.00
_cell.angle_gamma   90.00
#
_symmetry.space_group_name_H-M   'P 1'
#
loop_
_entity.id
_entity.type
_entity.pdbx_description
1 polymer ?
#
loop_
_entity_poly.entity_id
_entity_poly.type
_entity_poly.pdbx_seq_one_letter_code
_entity_poly.pdbx_strand_id
1 'polypeptide(L)'
;MTYLLVKAFHIIFVTSWFAGLFYLPRIFVNLAEVPASSVAEQERLLGMARRLLRFTTILAVPALALGLWLWLGYGIGRGPGNGWMHAKLTLVVLVLGYHHACGVLLRKFAAGQNQHSSRWYRWFNEVSVLLLIGIVVLVVAKPF
;
A
#
# COMPACT_ATOMS: atom_id res chain seq x y z
N MET A 1 -23.57 17.18 -4.57
CA MET A 1 -22.44 17.55 -3.67
C MET A 1 -21.79 16.32 -3.02
N THR A 2 -22.57 15.40 -2.44
CA THR A 2 -22.07 14.21 -1.70
C THR A 2 -21.12 13.32 -2.50
N TYR A 3 -21.42 13.06 -3.77
CA TYR A 3 -20.56 12.25 -4.65
C TYR A 3 -19.13 12.80 -4.76
N LEU A 4 -18.97 14.11 -4.98
CA LEU A 4 -17.66 14.74 -5.15
C LEU A 4 -16.85 14.68 -3.86
N LEU A 5 -17.50 14.83 -2.71
CA LEU A 5 -16.85 14.70 -1.40
C LEU A 5 -16.38 13.26 -1.14
N VAL A 6 -17.22 12.25 -1.39
CA VAL A 6 -16.83 10.85 -1.25
C VAL A 6 -15.64 10.54 -2.15
N LYS A 7 -15.65 11.01 -3.40
CA LYS A 7 -14.54 10.84 -4.33
C LYS A 7 -13.26 11.54 -3.85
N ALA A 8 -13.37 12.77 -3.33
CA ALA A 8 -12.24 13.51 -2.79
C ALA A 8 -11.64 12.80 -1.57
N PHE A 9 -12.46 12.39 -0.60
CA PHE A 9 -11.99 11.64 0.56
C PHE A 9 -11.36 10.30 0.17
N HIS A 10 -11.96 9.56 -0.77
CA HIS A 10 -11.36 8.32 -1.27
C HIS A 10 -9.95 8.56 -1.81
N ILE A 11 -9.76 9.60 -2.62
CA ILE A 11 -8.44 9.96 -3.17
C ILE A 11 -7.47 10.33 -2.04
N ILE A 12 -7.90 11.16 -1.07
CA ILE A 12 -7.07 11.55 0.07
C ILE A 12 -6.59 10.31 0.85
N PHE A 13 -7.49 9.39 1.17
CA PHE A 13 -7.15 8.19 1.92
C PHE A 13 -6.30 7.21 1.12
N VAL A 14 -6.55 7.03 -0.18
CA VAL A 14 -5.70 6.20 -1.06
C VAL A 14 -4.30 6.78 -1.15
N THR A 15 -4.14 8.09 -1.39
CA THR A 15 -2.84 8.74 -1.45
C THR A 15 -2.09 8.62 -0.12
N SER A 16 -2.79 8.82 1.00
CA SER A 16 -2.21 8.70 2.34
C SER A 16 -1.82 7.26 2.66
N TRP A 17 -2.61 6.29 2.22
CA TRP A 17 -2.31 4.87 2.35
C TRP A 17 -1.06 4.49 1.55
N PHE A 18 -0.98 4.90 0.28
CA PHE A 18 0.18 4.63 -0.59
C PHE A 18 1.46 5.31 -0.11
N ALA A 19 1.37 6.50 0.48
CA ALA A 19 2.53 7.13 1.11
C ALA A 19 3.16 6.22 2.18
N GLY A 20 2.34 5.56 2.99
CA GLY A 20 2.80 4.55 3.93
C GLY A 20 3.42 3.32 3.28
N LEU A 21 2.79 2.82 2.21
CA LEU A 21 3.30 1.68 1.43
C LEU A 21 4.61 1.95 0.70
N PHE A 22 4.93 3.21 0.37
CA PHE A 22 6.23 3.60 -0.16
C PHE A 22 7.30 3.73 0.92
N TYR A 23 6.95 4.30 2.06
CA TYR A 23 7.92 4.52 3.14
C TYR A 23 8.29 3.25 3.90
N LEU A 24 7.34 2.33 4.08
CA LEU A 24 7.56 1.13 4.91
C LEU A 24 8.63 0.17 4.34
N PRO A 25 8.60 -0.21 3.04
CA PRO A 25 9.67 -0.96 2.40
C PRO A 25 11.03 -0.26 2.47
N ARG A 26 11.04 1.06 2.35
CA ARG A 26 12.28 1.85 2.48
C ARG A 26 12.88 1.75 3.87
N ILE A 27 12.06 1.68 4.93
CA ILE A 27 12.53 1.38 6.27
C ILE A 27 13.10 -0.05 6.35
N PHE A 28 12.51 -1.02 5.65
CA PHE A 28 13.05 -2.39 5.59
C PHE A 28 14.42 -2.48 4.91
N VAL A 29 14.65 -1.70 3.85
CA VAL A 29 15.98 -1.57 3.23
C VAL A 29 17.00 -1.13 4.27
N ASN A 30 16.69 -0.05 5.00
CA ASN A 30 17.58 0.45 6.06
C ASN A 30 17.79 -0.59 7.16
N LEU A 31 16.72 -1.23 7.65
CA LEU A 31 16.80 -2.29 8.66
C LEU A 31 17.69 -3.48 8.22
N ALA A 32 17.73 -3.79 6.93
CA ALA A 32 18.59 -4.84 6.39
C ALA A 32 20.07 -4.42 6.25
N GLU A 33 20.35 -3.12 6.31
CA GLU A 33 21.70 -2.54 6.22
C GLU A 33 22.28 -2.17 7.59
N VAL A 34 21.45 -2.10 8.64
CA VAL A 34 21.92 -1.84 10.02
C VAL A 34 22.87 -2.95 10.50
N PRO A 35 24.10 -2.60 10.94
CA PRO A 35 25.01 -3.56 11.54
C PRO A 35 24.46 -4.19 12.82
N ALA A 36 24.78 -5.46 13.08
CA ALA A 36 24.31 -6.17 14.29
C ALA A 36 24.74 -5.50 15.62
N SER A 37 25.82 -4.71 15.60
CA SER A 37 26.28 -3.93 16.76
C SER A 37 25.40 -2.72 17.09
N SER A 38 24.56 -2.26 16.15
CA SER A 38 23.79 -1.01 16.27
C SER A 38 22.35 -1.25 16.75
N VAL A 39 22.21 -1.82 17.96
CA VAL A 39 20.90 -2.19 18.54
C VAL A 39 19.93 -1.01 18.65
N ALA A 40 20.39 0.14 19.12
CA ALA A 40 19.55 1.33 19.29
C ALA A 40 18.96 1.85 17.97
N GLU A 41 19.72 1.76 16.88
CA GLU A 41 19.27 2.14 15.54
C GLU A 41 18.19 1.18 15.03
N GLN A 42 18.43 -0.13 15.20
CA GLN A 42 17.48 -1.17 14.81
C GLN A 42 16.14 -1.01 15.55
N GLU A 43 16.17 -0.81 16.87
CA GLU A 43 14.96 -0.62 17.67
C GLU A 43 14.17 0.63 17.26
N ARG A 44 14.87 1.74 16.97
CA ARG A 44 14.26 2.98 16.50
C ARG A 44 13.55 2.77 15.16
N LEU A 45 14.22 2.14 14.19
CA LEU A 45 13.65 1.85 12.87
C LEU A 45 12.47 0.87 12.95
N LEU A 46 12.56 -0.17 13.77
CA LEU A 46 11.44 -1.08 14.05
C LEU A 46 10.26 -0.33 14.67
N GLY A 47 10.52 0.57 15.63
CA GLY A 47 9.49 1.40 16.25
C GLY A 47 8.82 2.36 15.26
N MET A 48 9.58 2.92 14.32
CA MET A 48 9.04 3.73 13.21
C MET A 48 8.19 2.87 12.27
N ALA A 49 8.68 1.72 11.83
CA ALA A 49 7.96 0.81 10.94
C ALA A 49 6.63 0.32 11.56
N ARG A 50 6.61 -0.03 12.85
CA ARG A 50 5.38 -0.44 13.57
C ARG A 50 4.34 0.68 13.67
N ARG A 51 4.78 1.91 13.91
CA ARG A 51 3.89 3.08 13.95
C ARG A 51 3.34 3.37 12.56
N LEU A 52 4.21 3.36 11.56
CA LEU A 52 3.83 3.59 10.18
C LEU A 52 2.84 2.53 9.69
N LEU A 53 3.12 1.23 9.85
CA LEU A 53 2.21 0.17 9.43
C LEU A 53 0.82 0.30 10.08
N ARG A 54 0.75 0.64 11.37
CA ARG A 54 -0.54 0.90 12.04
C ARG A 54 -1.28 2.07 11.40
N PHE A 55 -0.61 3.19 11.20
CA PHE A 55 -1.20 4.36 10.55
C PHE A 55 -1.67 4.07 9.12
N THR A 56 -0.83 3.42 8.33
CA THR A 56 -1.11 2.95 6.97
C THR A 56 -2.34 2.03 6.94
N THR A 57 -2.46 1.12 7.93
CA THR A 57 -3.63 0.22 8.03
C THR A 57 -4.91 0.99 8.38
N ILE A 58 -4.84 1.94 9.32
CA ILE A 58 -5.99 2.77 9.70
C ILE A 58 -6.51 3.57 8.50
N LEU A 59 -5.62 4.06 7.63
CA LEU A 59 -5.98 4.80 6.42
C LEU A 59 -6.50 3.90 5.29
N ALA A 60 -6.01 2.66 5.21
CA ALA A 60 -6.47 1.68 4.21
C ALA A 60 -7.97 1.38 4.35
N VAL A 61 -8.48 1.30 5.59
CA VAL A 61 -9.89 0.99 5.88
C VAL A 61 -10.87 1.98 5.22
N PRO A 62 -10.81 3.30 5.50
CA PRO A 62 -11.67 4.27 4.84
C PRO A 62 -11.37 4.39 3.33
N ALA A 63 -10.11 4.20 2.89
CA ALA A 63 -9.80 4.18 1.46
C ALA A 63 -10.62 3.11 0.73
N LEU A 64 -10.62 1.88 1.26
CA LEU A 64 -11.35 0.75 0.68
C LEU A 64 -12.86 0.88 0.85
N ALA A 65 -13.33 1.31 2.03
CA ALA A 65 -14.75 1.51 2.28
C ALA A 65 -15.36 2.56 1.34
N LEU A 66 -14.70 3.70 1.15
CA LEU A 66 -15.14 4.73 0.21
C LEU A 66 -15.03 4.25 -1.24
N GLY A 67 -13.98 3.49 -1.59
CA GLY A 67 -13.84 2.90 -2.92
C GLY A 67 -14.98 1.92 -3.24
N LEU A 68 -15.34 1.08 -2.26
CA LEU A 68 -16.46 0.15 -2.36
C LEU A 68 -17.80 0.90 -2.45
N TRP A 69 -17.97 1.98 -1.69
CA TRP A 69 -19.17 2.83 -1.76
C TRP A 69 -19.31 3.51 -3.13
N LEU A 70 -18.21 4.01 -3.69
CA LEU A 70 -18.19 4.57 -5.05
C LEU A 70 -18.56 3.53 -6.11
N TRP A 71 -18.14 2.28 -5.94
CA TRP A 71 -18.46 1.20 -6.86
C TRP A 71 -19.90 0.69 -6.71
N LEU A 72 -20.30 0.28 -5.50
CA LEU A 72 -21.59 -0.38 -5.25
C LEU A 72 -22.74 0.61 -5.06
N GLY A 73 -22.49 1.75 -4.40
CA GLY A 73 -23.51 2.75 -4.09
C GLY A 73 -23.75 3.72 -5.24
N TYR A 74 -22.69 4.26 -5.84
CA TYR A 74 -22.80 5.18 -6.99
C TYR A 74 -22.71 4.50 -8.36
N GLY A 75 -22.40 3.20 -8.41
CA GLY A 75 -22.39 2.43 -9.66
C GLY A 75 -21.22 2.74 -10.61
N ILE A 76 -20.13 3.33 -10.12
CA ILE A 76 -18.97 3.64 -10.98
C ILE A 76 -18.43 2.35 -11.60
N GLY A 77 -18.27 2.30 -12.91
CA GLY A 77 -17.71 1.11 -13.56
C GLY A 77 -18.68 -0.08 -13.62
N ARG A 78 -19.99 0.15 -13.45
CA ARG A 78 -21.03 -0.83 -13.77
C ARG A 78 -21.57 -0.58 -15.19
N GLY A 79 -21.81 -1.67 -15.93
CA GLY A 79 -22.31 -1.65 -17.31
C GLY A 79 -21.31 -2.27 -18.30
N PRO A 80 -21.74 -2.51 -19.56
CA PRO A 80 -20.87 -3.05 -20.61
C PRO A 80 -19.69 -2.12 -20.92
N GLY A 81 -18.50 -2.68 -21.18
CA GLY A 81 -17.27 -1.91 -21.46
C GLY A 81 -16.58 -1.32 -20.22
N ASN A 82 -16.69 -1.99 -19.06
CA ASN A 82 -16.00 -1.59 -17.82
C ASN A 82 -14.98 -2.63 -17.34
N GLY A 83 -14.31 -3.34 -18.26
CA GLY A 83 -13.31 -4.31 -17.84
C GLY A 83 -12.16 -3.65 -17.06
N TRP A 84 -11.88 -2.36 -17.29
CA TRP A 84 -10.91 -1.57 -16.53
C TRP A 84 -11.20 -1.59 -15.02
N MET A 85 -12.48 -1.68 -14.62
CA MET A 85 -12.87 -1.76 -13.22
C MET A 85 -12.46 -3.10 -12.61
N HIS A 86 -12.67 -4.22 -13.33
CA HIS A 86 -12.24 -5.53 -12.86
C HIS A 86 -10.71 -5.60 -12.73
N ALA A 87 -9.97 -5.09 -13.72
CA ALA A 87 -8.52 -5.00 -13.66
C ALA A 87 -8.06 -4.14 -12.47
N LYS A 88 -8.71 -3.00 -12.22
CA LYS A 88 -8.42 -2.15 -11.06
C LYS A 88 -8.66 -2.89 -9.75
N LEU A 89 -9.77 -3.62 -9.62
CA LEU A 89 -10.08 -4.39 -8.42
C LEU A 89 -9.04 -5.49 -8.17
N THR A 90 -8.56 -6.16 -9.22
CA THR A 90 -7.44 -7.10 -9.11
C THR A 90 -6.19 -6.42 -8.56
N LEU A 91 -5.83 -5.23 -9.06
CA LEU A 91 -4.70 -4.48 -8.51
C LEU A 91 -4.93 -4.06 -7.05
N VAL A 92 -6.15 -3.68 -6.66
CA VAL A 92 -6.47 -3.37 -5.26
C VAL A 92 -6.28 -4.59 -4.35
N VAL A 93 -6.65 -5.79 -4.81
CA VAL A 93 -6.39 -7.05 -4.09
C VAL A 93 -4.88 -7.30 -3.97
N LEU A 94 -4.10 -7.04 -5.02
CA LEU A 94 -2.64 -7.14 -4.96
C LEU A 94 -2.02 -6.13 -3.97
N VAL A 95 -2.54 -4.90 -3.91
CA VAL A 95 -2.12 -3.89 -2.92
C VAL A 95 -2.42 -4.35 -1.49
N LEU A 96 -3.59 -4.97 -1.27
CA LEU A 96 -3.92 -5.57 0.02
C LEU A 96 -2.96 -6.70 0.40
N GLY A 97 -2.65 -7.59 -0.56
CA GLY A 97 -1.64 -8.64 -0.38
C GLY A 97 -0.26 -8.07 -0.06
N TYR A 98 0.15 -7.01 -0.74
CA TYR A 98 1.40 -6.30 -0.50
C TYR A 98 1.43 -5.65 0.89
N HIS A 99 0.37 -4.95 1.29
CA HIS A 99 0.22 -4.38 2.63
C HIS A 99 0.33 -5.45 3.72
N HIS A 100 -0.30 -6.61 3.50
CA HIS A 100 -0.17 -7.75 4.40
C HIS A 100 1.26 -8.30 4.45
N ALA A 101 1.91 -8.45 3.29
CA ALA A 101 3.30 -8.88 3.19
C ALA A 101 4.25 -7.94 3.97
N CYS A 102 4.04 -6.63 3.90
CA CYS A 102 4.77 -5.67 4.73
C CYS A 102 4.61 -5.96 6.23
N GLY A 103 3.41 -6.30 6.69
CA GLY A 103 3.16 -6.70 8.08
C GLY A 103 3.89 -7.99 8.47
N VAL A 104 3.90 -8.98 7.59
CA VAL A 104 4.65 -10.23 7.80
C VAL A 104 6.16 -9.96 7.89
N LEU A 105 6.72 -9.19 6.95
CA LEU A 105 8.13 -8.83 6.93
C LEU A 105 8.54 -8.06 8.19
N LEU A 106 7.73 -7.10 8.63
CA LEU A 106 7.99 -6.36 9.86
C LEU A 106 8.02 -7.28 11.09
N ARG A 107 7.14 -8.29 11.16
CA ARG A 107 7.19 -9.29 12.24
C ARG A 107 8.47 -10.13 12.18
N LYS A 108 8.92 -10.52 10.98
CA LYS A 108 10.20 -11.24 10.80
C LYS A 108 11.40 -10.39 11.22
N PHE A 109 11.43 -9.11 10.86
CA PHE A 109 12.46 -8.19 11.33
C PHE A 109 12.47 -8.04 12.85
N ALA A 110 11.29 -7.89 13.46
CA ALA A 110 11.16 -7.78 14.92
C ALA A 110 11.60 -9.06 15.66
N ALA A 111 11.52 -10.22 15.01
CA ALA A 111 11.99 -11.50 15.54
C ALA A 111 13.47 -11.79 15.21
N GLY A 112 14.19 -10.89 14.53
CA GLY A 112 15.57 -11.13 14.09
C GLY A 112 15.70 -12.20 13.00
N GLN A 113 14.59 -12.62 12.37
CA GLN A 113 14.55 -13.68 11.37
C GLN A 113 14.57 -13.13 9.93
N ASN A 114 15.23 -11.99 9.70
CA ASN A 114 15.35 -11.47 8.36
C ASN A 114 16.31 -12.36 7.53
N GLN A 115 15.81 -12.86 6.40
CA GLN A 115 16.57 -13.71 5.48
C GLN A 115 16.84 -13.02 4.13
N HIS A 116 16.35 -11.79 3.94
CA HIS A 116 16.44 -11.08 2.68
C HIS A 116 17.50 -9.98 2.73
N SER A 117 18.20 -9.80 1.60
CA SER A 117 19.21 -8.76 1.44
C SER A 117 18.58 -7.38 1.17
N SER A 118 19.33 -6.30 1.39
CA SER A 118 18.85 -4.95 1.11
C SER A 118 18.46 -4.73 -0.36
N ARG A 119 19.13 -5.43 -1.30
CA ARG A 119 18.75 -5.46 -2.73
C ARG A 119 17.34 -6.01 -2.95
N TRP A 120 16.97 -7.08 -2.24
CA TRP A 120 15.63 -7.65 -2.35
C TRP A 120 14.57 -6.66 -1.87
N TYR A 121 14.84 -5.96 -0.75
CA TYR A 121 13.93 -4.93 -0.23
C TYR A 121 13.80 -3.70 -1.15
N ARG A 122 14.84 -3.36 -1.91
CA ARG A 122 14.75 -2.32 -2.94
C ARG A 122 13.80 -2.74 -4.07
N TRP A 123 13.93 -3.97 -4.57
CA TRP A 123 12.97 -4.50 -5.56
C TRP A 123 11.55 -4.59 -5.00
N PHE A 124 11.41 -5.01 -3.74
CA PHE A 124 10.13 -5.05 -3.06
C PHE A 124 9.49 -3.65 -3.00
N ASN A 125 10.27 -2.60 -2.71
CA ASN A 125 9.80 -1.21 -2.77
C ASN A 125 9.24 -0.80 -4.15
N GLU A 126 9.87 -1.22 -5.24
CA GLU A 126 9.40 -0.91 -6.60
C GLU A 126 8.03 -1.52 -6.91
N VAL A 127 7.69 -2.66 -6.30
CA VAL A 127 6.37 -3.29 -6.48
C VAL A 127 5.24 -2.31 -6.12
N SER A 128 5.36 -1.58 -5.01
CA SER A 128 4.37 -0.58 -4.61
C SER A 128 4.20 0.52 -5.67
N VAL A 129 5.30 0.94 -6.32
CA VAL A 129 5.29 1.97 -7.36
C VAL A 129 4.59 1.47 -8.61
N LEU A 130 4.93 0.25 -9.05
CA LEU A 130 4.30 -0.39 -10.20
C LEU A 130 2.79 -0.59 -9.99
N LEU A 131 2.37 -1.00 -8.79
CA LEU A 131 0.96 -1.10 -8.42
C LEU A 131 0.24 0.25 -8.51
N LEU A 132 0.84 1.34 -8.00
CA LEU A 132 0.23 2.66 -8.10
C LEU A 132 0.10 3.10 -9.56
N ILE A 133 1.16 2.95 -10.36
CA ILE A 133 1.16 3.30 -11.79
C ILE A 133 0.04 2.56 -12.51
N GLY A 134 -0.06 1.24 -12.34
CA GLY A 134 -1.10 0.43 -12.96
C GLY A 134 -2.50 0.90 -12.58
N ILE A 135 -2.75 1.20 -11.30
CA ILE A 135 -4.05 1.69 -10.82
C ILE A 135 -4.37 3.07 -11.44
N VAL A 136 -3.42 4.00 -11.44
CA VAL A 136 -3.63 5.35 -11.98
C VAL A 136 -3.89 5.29 -13.48
N VAL A 137 -3.09 4.54 -14.25
CA VAL A 137 -3.27 4.37 -15.70
C VAL A 137 -4.66 3.79 -16.00
N LEU A 138 -5.08 2.74 -15.28
CA LEU A 138 -6.42 2.15 -15.46
C LEU A 138 -7.55 3.15 -15.19
N VAL A 139 -7.43 3.95 -14.12
CA VAL A 139 -8.45 4.94 -13.74
C VAL A 139 -8.53 6.11 -14.72
N VAL A 140 -7.40 6.52 -15.30
CA VAL A 140 -7.32 7.65 -16.23
C VAL A 140 -7.68 7.24 -17.65
N ALA A 141 -7.03 6.19 -18.17
CA ALA A 141 -7.18 5.78 -19.57
C ALA A 141 -8.45 4.97 -19.84
N LYS A 142 -8.95 4.23 -18.84
CA LYS A 142 -10.13 3.35 -18.94
C LYS A 142 -10.22 2.56 -20.27
N PRO A 143 -9.20 1.76 -20.61
CA PRO A 143 -9.00 1.30 -21.98
C PRO A 143 -9.98 0.21 -22.49
N PHE A 144 -10.87 -0.33 -21.64
CA PHE A 144 -11.80 -1.43 -21.98
C PHE A 144 -12.89 -1.62 -20.91
#